data_AF-A0A328NWN3-F1
#
_entry.id   AF-A0A328NWN3-F1
#
_cell.length_a   1.000
_cell.length_b   1.000
_cell.length_c   1.000
_cell.angle_alpha   90.00
_cell.angle_beta   90.00
_cell.angle_gamma   90.00
#
_symmetry.space_group_name_H-M   'P 1'
#
loop_
_entity.id
_entity.type
_entity.pdbx_description
1 polymer ?
#
loop_
_entity_poly.entity_id
_entity_poly.type
_entity_poly.pdbx_seq_one_letter_code
_entity_poly.pdbx_strand_id
1 'polypeptide(L)'
;MVTRRIAELLLELAARRWPTEVRDDLRREWAAELHVLAEGGHRTRMLGFAVSLAVSRTGTPIVDRSLMRGRVGRTAAALLLSPLACAAIVFASAVLMNVVLNWMRLPPQFQLPLWSLSIAGLAVVLALYAARWARRTALGGPLRIALGVVLPIGAVVALGVYSLNTGGIVAAAPGLLLWLAGLTLVLWAAATLSARGRVRAAWWLGVLGALVVADLAVILFVVGNIPGSAPVIEGTAGDAVDRISAPLWLFACWTDWNFGLPRPTRWEIFLITDEVLVEPMFYLACTPYVLAYTIRAARSAPTVPVALAPTPV
;
A
#
# COMPACT_ATOMS: atom_id res chain seq x y z
N MET A 1 -42.86 4.13 -4.49
CA MET A 1 -43.60 5.40 -4.41
C MET A 1 -42.94 6.40 -3.45
N VAL A 2 -42.61 6.02 -2.21
CA VAL A 2 -41.99 6.91 -1.20
C VAL A 2 -40.65 7.52 -1.66
N THR A 3 -39.75 6.71 -2.23
CA THR A 3 -38.42 7.16 -2.70
C THR A 3 -38.47 8.18 -3.83
N ARG A 4 -39.53 8.15 -4.65
CA ARG A 4 -39.72 9.09 -5.76
C ARG A 4 -40.16 10.46 -5.25
N ARG A 5 -41.11 10.50 -4.31
CA ARG A 5 -41.57 11.74 -3.66
C ARG A 5 -40.43 12.45 -2.91
N ILE A 6 -39.55 11.69 -2.25
CA ILE A 6 -38.38 12.24 -1.56
C ILE A 6 -37.41 12.88 -2.57
N ALA A 7 -37.17 12.22 -3.71
CA ALA A 7 -36.27 12.75 -4.73
C ALA A 7 -36.85 14.01 -5.42
N GLU A 8 -38.16 14.04 -5.66
CA GLU A 8 -38.88 15.21 -6.19
C GLU A 8 -38.82 16.40 -5.21
N LEU A 9 -39.03 16.18 -3.91
CA LEU A 9 -38.89 17.22 -2.88
C LEU A 9 -37.47 17.79 -2.80
N LEU A 10 -36.44 16.94 -2.93
CA LEU A 10 -35.04 17.38 -2.95
C LEU A 10 -34.72 18.21 -4.20
N LEU A 11 -35.30 17.87 -5.36
CA LEU A 11 -35.17 18.65 -6.58
C LEU A 11 -35.84 20.02 -6.45
N GLU A 12 -37.01 20.10 -5.83
CA GLU A 12 -37.67 21.39 -5.59
C GLU A 12 -36.86 22.29 -4.65
N LEU A 13 -36.27 21.71 -3.61
CA LEU A 13 -35.37 22.43 -2.71
C LEU A 13 -34.09 22.90 -3.42
N ALA A 14 -33.55 22.09 -4.33
CA ALA A 14 -32.39 22.45 -5.15
C ALA A 14 -32.73 23.59 -6.12
N ALA A 15 -33.85 23.49 -6.86
CA ALA A 15 -34.25 24.46 -7.86
C ALA A 15 -34.53 25.87 -7.28
N ARG A 16 -35.06 25.96 -6.05
CA ARG A 16 -35.32 27.24 -5.37
C ARG A 16 -34.06 28.08 -5.14
N ARG A 17 -32.86 27.48 -5.19
CA ARG A 17 -31.58 28.18 -4.99
C ARG A 17 -31.03 28.82 -6.26
N TRP A 18 -31.58 28.52 -7.43
CA TRP A 18 -31.08 29.01 -8.72
C TRP A 18 -31.82 30.27 -9.20
N PRO A 19 -31.14 31.17 -9.94
CA PRO A 19 -31.78 32.33 -10.58
C PRO A 19 -32.97 31.91 -11.45
N THR A 20 -34.03 32.72 -11.48
CA THR A 20 -35.29 32.41 -12.19
C THR A 20 -35.08 32.14 -13.68
N GLU A 21 -34.10 32.80 -14.29
CA GLU A 21 -33.75 32.69 -15.72
C GLU A 21 -33.31 31.28 -16.14
N VAL A 22 -32.66 30.53 -15.25
CA VAL A 22 -32.08 29.20 -15.55
C VAL A 22 -32.80 28.08 -14.81
N ARG A 23 -33.61 28.43 -13.80
CA ARG A 23 -34.31 27.49 -12.92
C ARG A 23 -35.25 26.56 -13.69
N ASP A 24 -36.02 27.10 -14.64
CA ASP A 24 -37.08 26.35 -15.31
C ASP A 24 -36.52 25.38 -16.36
N ASP A 25 -35.37 25.70 -16.95
CA ASP A 25 -34.66 24.83 -17.88
C ASP A 25 -33.99 23.66 -17.13
N LEU A 26 -33.27 23.97 -16.05
CA LEU A 26 -32.65 22.95 -15.19
C LEU A 26 -33.69 22.04 -14.53
N ARG A 27 -34.85 22.58 -14.13
CA ARG A 27 -35.93 21.78 -13.54
C ARG A 27 -36.50 20.78 -14.53
N ARG A 28 -36.61 21.15 -15.82
CA ARG A 28 -37.05 20.24 -16.88
C ARG A 28 -36.03 19.14 -17.14
N GLU A 29 -34.75 19.48 -17.22
CA GLU A 29 -33.66 18.49 -17.41
C GLU A 29 -33.56 17.51 -16.23
N TRP A 30 -33.58 18.00 -14.99
CA TRP A 30 -33.50 17.13 -13.81
C TRP A 30 -34.73 16.25 -13.66
N ALA A 31 -35.92 16.75 -14.02
CA ALA A 31 -37.13 15.93 -14.02
C ALA A 31 -37.06 14.81 -15.06
N ALA A 32 -36.48 15.07 -16.24
CA ALA A 32 -36.27 14.06 -17.27
C ALA A 32 -35.26 12.99 -16.82
N GLU A 33 -34.12 13.37 -16.26
CA GLU A 33 -33.13 12.41 -15.74
C GLU A 33 -33.68 11.57 -14.57
N LEU A 34 -34.47 12.20 -13.68
CA LEU A 34 -35.14 11.48 -12.59
C LEU A 34 -36.15 10.47 -13.14
N HIS A 35 -36.88 10.82 -14.20
CA HIS A 35 -37.85 9.93 -14.84
C HIS A 35 -37.17 8.70 -15.44
N VAL A 36 -36.08 8.89 -16.18
CA VAL A 36 -35.28 7.79 -16.76
C VAL A 36 -34.73 6.86 -15.66
N LEU A 37 -34.22 7.42 -14.56
CA LEU A 37 -33.71 6.63 -13.43
C LEU A 37 -34.82 5.88 -12.67
N ALA A 38 -36.03 6.43 -12.65
CA ALA A 38 -37.20 5.80 -12.06
C ALA A 38 -37.72 4.64 -12.92
N GLU A 39 -37.76 4.79 -14.25
CA GLU A 39 -38.14 3.74 -15.19
C GLU A 39 -37.14 2.58 -15.19
N GLY A 40 -35.84 2.88 -15.11
CA GLY A 40 -34.77 1.86 -15.01
C GLY A 40 -34.69 1.12 -13.67
N GLY A 41 -35.57 1.39 -12.70
CA GLY A 41 -35.60 0.72 -11.40
C GLY A 41 -34.41 1.05 -10.47
N HIS A 42 -33.57 2.03 -10.81
CA HIS A 42 -32.33 2.35 -10.09
C HIS A 42 -32.55 3.31 -8.91
N ARG A 43 -33.32 2.86 -7.90
CA ARG A 43 -33.78 3.69 -6.77
C ARG A 43 -32.66 4.37 -5.98
N THR A 44 -31.52 3.70 -5.81
CA THR A 44 -30.36 4.25 -5.08
C THR A 44 -29.63 5.34 -5.87
N ARG A 45 -29.53 5.19 -7.20
CA ARG A 45 -28.95 6.22 -8.08
C ARG A 45 -29.84 7.45 -8.18
N MET A 46 -31.16 7.25 -8.23
CA MET A 46 -32.15 8.34 -8.22
C MET A 46 -32.03 9.19 -6.95
N LEU A 47 -31.95 8.57 -5.77
CA LEU A 47 -31.74 9.30 -4.51
C LEU A 47 -30.37 9.96 -4.44
N GLY A 48 -29.30 9.26 -4.88
CA GLY A 48 -27.96 9.82 -4.91
C GLY A 48 -27.86 11.06 -5.81
N PHE A 49 -28.54 11.03 -6.96
CA PHE A 49 -28.64 12.16 -7.88
C PHE A 49 -29.35 13.35 -7.22
N ALA A 50 -30.55 13.15 -6.66
CA ALA A 50 -31.32 14.22 -6.02
C ALA A 50 -30.59 14.83 -4.80
N VAL A 51 -29.92 14.01 -3.98
CA VAL A 51 -29.09 14.50 -2.87
C VAL A 51 -27.89 15.27 -3.39
N SER A 52 -27.23 14.81 -4.46
CA SER A 52 -26.07 15.50 -5.03
C SER A 52 -26.42 16.90 -5.55
N LEU A 53 -27.61 17.07 -6.13
CA LEU A 53 -28.13 18.37 -6.57
C LEU A 53 -28.46 19.27 -5.38
N ALA A 54 -29.13 18.74 -4.34
CA ALA A 54 -29.48 19.49 -3.14
C ALA A 54 -28.27 20.00 -2.34
N VAL A 55 -27.12 19.32 -2.43
CA VAL A 55 -25.88 19.67 -1.73
C VAL A 55 -24.94 20.54 -2.58
N SER A 56 -25.11 20.59 -3.90
CA SER A 56 -24.27 21.40 -4.79
C SER A 56 -24.46 22.92 -4.55
N ARG A 57 -23.37 23.68 -4.54
CA ARG A 57 -23.39 25.16 -4.45
C ARG A 57 -23.58 25.77 -5.83
N THR A 58 -24.36 26.85 -5.89
CA THR A 58 -24.63 27.64 -7.09
C THR A 58 -23.32 28.23 -7.67
N GLY A 59 -23.12 28.08 -8.98
CA GLY A 59 -22.06 28.78 -9.72
C GLY A 59 -20.81 27.97 -10.11
N THR A 60 -20.74 26.66 -9.86
CA THR A 60 -19.67 25.84 -10.46
C THR A 60 -20.19 25.08 -11.67
N PRO A 61 -19.53 25.17 -12.85
CA PRO A 61 -19.94 24.39 -14.01
C PRO A 61 -19.99 22.91 -13.63
N ILE A 62 -21.10 22.26 -14.02
CA ILE A 62 -21.40 20.84 -13.80
C ILE A 62 -20.52 20.01 -14.74
N VAL A 63 -19.20 20.12 -14.57
CA VAL A 63 -18.28 19.10 -15.04
C VAL A 63 -18.20 18.09 -13.90
N ASP A 64 -18.57 16.85 -14.22
CA ASP A 64 -18.57 15.56 -13.50
C ASP A 64 -17.61 15.39 -12.29
N ARG A 65 -17.66 16.31 -11.32
CA ARG A 65 -16.79 16.37 -10.14
C ARG A 65 -17.19 15.35 -9.09
N SER A 66 -18.43 14.85 -9.10
CA SER A 66 -18.88 13.81 -8.17
C SER A 66 -18.23 12.45 -8.48
N LEU A 67 -18.07 12.12 -9.77
CA LEU A 67 -17.33 10.93 -10.20
C LEU A 67 -15.83 11.07 -9.92
N MET A 68 -15.23 12.24 -10.18
CA MET A 68 -13.83 12.49 -9.82
C MET A 68 -13.59 12.46 -8.31
N ARG A 69 -14.42 13.12 -7.49
CA ARG A 69 -14.26 13.17 -6.03
C ARG A 69 -14.53 11.81 -5.37
N GLY A 70 -15.49 11.03 -5.89
CA GLY A 70 -15.72 9.66 -5.45
C GLY A 70 -14.58 8.71 -5.83
N ARG A 71 -13.98 8.91 -7.01
CA ARG A 71 -12.81 8.13 -7.47
C ARG A 71 -11.56 8.48 -6.67
N VAL A 72 -11.31 9.77 -6.43
CA VAL A 72 -10.19 10.29 -5.62
C VAL A 72 -10.33 9.90 -4.13
N GLY A 73 -11.54 9.96 -3.59
CA GLY A 73 -11.82 9.52 -2.21
C GLY A 73 -11.60 8.01 -2.03
N ARG A 74 -12.06 7.18 -2.97
CA ARG A 74 -11.82 5.73 -2.94
C ARG A 74 -10.34 5.38 -3.12
N THR A 75 -9.59 6.15 -3.90
CA THR A 75 -8.13 5.97 -3.98
C THR A 75 -7.41 6.30 -2.71
N ALA A 76 -7.73 7.45 -2.11
CA ALA A 76 -7.12 7.84 -0.84
C ALA A 76 -7.45 6.82 0.24
N ALA A 77 -8.72 6.39 0.33
CA ALA A 77 -9.12 5.34 1.26
C ALA A 77 -8.37 4.02 1.02
N ALA A 78 -8.25 3.56 -0.23
CA ALA A 78 -7.51 2.35 -0.55
C ALA A 78 -6.02 2.44 -0.18
N LEU A 79 -5.38 3.56 -0.51
CA LEU A 79 -3.95 3.78 -0.28
C LEU A 79 -3.64 3.98 1.21
N LEU A 80 -4.56 4.53 1.99
CA LEU A 80 -4.42 4.69 3.44
C LEU A 80 -4.79 3.42 4.21
N LEU A 81 -5.74 2.62 3.71
CA LEU A 81 -6.12 1.36 4.35
C LEU A 81 -5.13 0.23 4.04
N SER A 82 -4.41 0.27 2.92
CA SER A 82 -3.48 -0.80 2.54
C SER A 82 -2.32 -0.99 3.54
N PRO A 83 -1.66 0.07 4.05
CA PRO A 83 -0.63 -0.07 5.07
C PRO A 83 -1.19 -0.61 6.40
N LEU A 84 -2.40 -0.18 6.79
CA LEU A 84 -3.09 -0.73 7.97
C LEU A 84 -3.43 -2.20 7.78
N ALA A 85 -3.83 -2.60 6.57
CA ALA A 85 -4.06 -4.00 6.22
C ALA A 85 -2.75 -4.80 6.29
N CYS A 86 -1.60 -4.23 5.91
CA CYS A 86 -0.30 -4.89 6.06
C CYS A 86 0.05 -5.11 7.54
N ALA A 87 -0.16 -4.10 8.40
CA ALA A 87 0.01 -4.25 9.84
C ALA A 87 -0.92 -5.34 10.41
N ALA A 88 -2.18 -5.34 10.01
CA ALA A 88 -3.15 -6.37 10.39
C ALA A 88 -2.74 -7.76 9.89
N ILE A 89 -2.16 -7.88 8.69
CA ILE A 89 -1.63 -9.14 8.16
C ILE A 89 -0.47 -9.65 9.03
N VAL A 90 0.49 -8.79 9.37
CA VAL A 90 1.63 -9.17 10.23
C VAL A 90 1.12 -9.70 11.58
N PHE A 91 0.20 -8.96 12.22
CA PHE A 91 -0.39 -9.36 13.51
C PHE A 91 -1.24 -10.63 13.41
N ALA A 92 -2.15 -10.71 12.43
CA ALA A 92 -2.99 -11.88 12.22
C ALA A 92 -2.15 -13.13 11.89
N SER A 93 -1.06 -12.96 11.15
CA SER A 93 -0.12 -14.05 10.86
C SER A 93 0.63 -14.52 12.10
N ALA A 94 0.98 -13.60 13.02
CA ALA A 94 1.61 -13.95 14.29
C ALA A 94 0.64 -14.72 15.20
N VAL A 95 -0.63 -14.31 15.25
CA VAL A 95 -1.68 -15.03 15.97
C VAL A 95 -1.91 -16.41 15.35
N LEU A 96 -2.04 -16.48 14.02
CA LEU A 96 -2.24 -17.74 13.30
C LEU A 96 -1.08 -18.71 13.54
N MET A 97 0.16 -18.23 13.44
CA MET A 97 1.37 -18.99 13.74
C MET A 97 1.31 -19.57 15.16
N ASN A 98 1.02 -18.77 16.18
CA ASN A 98 0.92 -19.24 17.57
C ASN A 98 -0.18 -20.29 17.75
N VAL A 99 -1.36 -20.10 17.15
CA VAL A 99 -2.46 -21.07 17.20
C VAL A 99 -2.04 -22.40 16.55
N VAL A 100 -1.41 -22.35 15.39
CA VAL A 100 -0.94 -23.51 14.61
C VAL A 100 0.14 -24.27 15.37
N LEU A 101 1.14 -23.58 15.91
CA LEU A 101 2.21 -24.19 16.72
C LEU A 101 1.66 -24.89 17.96
N ASN A 102 0.77 -24.22 18.71
CA ASN A 102 0.18 -24.76 19.93
C ASN A 102 -0.75 -25.94 19.65
N TRP A 103 -1.57 -25.85 18.60
CA TRP A 103 -2.52 -26.90 18.25
C TRP A 103 -1.83 -28.16 17.74
N MET A 104 -0.81 -28.01 16.90
CA MET A 104 -0.06 -29.15 16.34
C MET A 104 1.15 -29.56 17.19
N ARG A 105 1.43 -28.87 18.30
CA ARG A 105 2.59 -29.09 19.18
C ARG A 105 3.91 -29.13 18.41
N LEU A 106 4.06 -28.22 17.44
CA LEU A 106 5.25 -28.14 16.61
C LEU A 106 6.42 -27.54 17.38
N PRO A 107 7.67 -27.97 17.09
CA PRO A 107 8.84 -27.37 17.70
C PRO A 107 9.04 -25.91 17.25
N PRO A 108 9.69 -25.06 18.08
CA PRO A 108 9.86 -23.63 17.83
C PRO A 108 10.55 -23.28 16.49
N GLN A 109 11.35 -24.19 15.95
CA GLN A 109 12.00 -24.05 14.64
C GLN A 109 11.03 -23.79 13.48
N PHE A 110 9.75 -24.18 13.60
CA PHE A 110 8.73 -23.91 12.58
C PHE A 110 8.09 -22.52 12.67
N GLN A 111 8.39 -21.75 13.73
CA GLN A 111 7.79 -20.45 13.99
C GLN A 111 8.01 -19.47 12.82
N LEU A 112 9.27 -19.26 12.42
CA LEU A 112 9.61 -18.31 11.35
C LEU A 112 9.13 -18.72 9.96
N PRO A 113 9.30 -19.99 9.52
CA PRO A 113 8.72 -20.44 8.25
C PRO A 113 7.20 -20.28 8.21
N LEU A 114 6.48 -20.67 9.27
CA LEU A 114 5.02 -20.54 9.32
C LEU A 114 4.57 -19.08 9.27
N TRP A 115 5.26 -18.21 9.99
CA TRP A 115 4.92 -16.80 10.04
C TRP A 115 5.17 -16.11 8.70
N SER A 116 6.36 -16.28 8.13
CA SER A 116 6.71 -15.69 6.83
C SER A 116 5.83 -16.24 5.69
N LEU A 117 5.50 -17.53 5.70
CA LEU A 117 4.63 -18.15 4.69
C LEU A 117 3.18 -17.65 4.80
N SER A 118 2.65 -17.48 6.02
CA SER A 118 1.31 -16.91 6.22
C SER A 118 1.24 -15.44 5.83
N ILE A 119 2.27 -14.63 6.16
CA ILE A 119 2.38 -13.25 5.68
C ILE A 119 2.44 -13.21 4.15
N ALA A 120 3.30 -14.03 3.52
CA ALA A 120 3.43 -14.07 2.07
C ALA A 120 2.08 -14.43 1.40
N GLY A 121 1.38 -15.45 1.92
CA GLY A 121 0.08 -15.88 1.42
C GLY A 121 -0.97 -14.77 1.51
N LEU A 122 -1.10 -14.13 2.67
CA LEU A 122 -2.05 -13.04 2.87
C LEU A 122 -1.69 -11.78 2.06
N ALA A 123 -0.40 -11.47 1.93
CA ALA A 123 0.10 -10.36 1.12
C ALA A 123 -0.20 -10.57 -0.38
N VAL A 124 -0.12 -11.81 -0.88
CA VAL A 124 -0.54 -12.16 -2.25
C VAL A 124 -2.05 -11.94 -2.43
N VAL A 125 -2.87 -12.34 -1.45
CA VAL A 125 -4.32 -12.08 -1.48
C VAL A 125 -4.59 -10.58 -1.55
N LEU A 126 -3.93 -9.78 -0.70
CA LEU A 126 -4.02 -8.32 -0.72
C LEU A 126 -3.59 -7.74 -2.06
N ALA A 127 -2.52 -8.28 -2.67
CA ALA A 127 -2.02 -7.86 -3.97
C ALA A 127 -3.05 -8.10 -5.10
N LEU A 128 -3.80 -9.20 -5.07
CA LEU A 128 -4.87 -9.46 -6.03
C LEU A 128 -6.00 -8.43 -5.92
N TYR A 129 -6.38 -8.03 -4.70
CA TYR A 129 -7.35 -6.96 -4.48
C TYR A 129 -6.80 -5.61 -4.95
N ALA A 130 -5.57 -5.27 -4.56
CA ALA A 130 -4.90 -4.03 -4.95
C ALA A 130 -4.78 -3.90 -6.48
N ALA A 131 -4.43 -4.97 -7.19
CA ALA A 131 -4.37 -4.98 -8.66
C ALA A 131 -5.75 -4.77 -9.31
N ARG A 132 -6.82 -5.30 -8.73
CA ARG A 132 -8.19 -5.04 -9.23
C ARG A 132 -8.55 -3.56 -9.07
N TRP A 133 -8.17 -2.97 -7.94
CA TRP A 133 -8.45 -1.57 -7.62
C TRP A 133 -7.63 -0.61 -8.48
N ALA A 134 -6.34 -0.91 -8.71
CA ALA A 134 -5.41 -0.11 -9.51
C ALA A 134 -5.95 0.27 -10.91
N ARG A 135 -6.75 -0.62 -11.54
CA ARG A 135 -7.40 -0.34 -12.85
C ARG A 135 -8.29 0.89 -12.81
N ARG A 136 -8.92 1.15 -11.66
CA ARG A 136 -9.90 2.22 -11.48
C ARG A 136 -9.25 3.51 -10.99
N THR A 137 -7.94 3.55 -10.78
CA THR A 137 -7.31 4.56 -9.92
C THR A 137 -5.98 5.09 -10.40
N ALA A 138 -5.60 4.81 -11.66
CA ALA A 138 -4.29 5.16 -12.19
C ALA A 138 -4.00 6.67 -12.07
N LEU A 139 -2.99 7.01 -11.27
CA LEU A 139 -2.41 8.35 -11.22
C LEU A 139 -1.57 8.58 -12.48
N GLY A 140 -1.55 9.82 -12.99
CA GLY A 140 -0.71 10.17 -14.13
C GLY A 140 0.78 10.19 -13.76
N GLY A 141 1.58 9.35 -14.41
CA GLY A 141 3.04 9.34 -14.31
C GLY A 141 3.63 8.35 -13.28
N PRO A 142 4.73 7.66 -13.61
CA PRO A 142 5.29 6.56 -12.81
C PRO A 142 5.78 7.02 -11.43
N LEU A 143 6.33 8.24 -11.33
CA LEU A 143 6.80 8.79 -10.06
C LEU A 143 5.66 9.09 -9.09
N ARG A 144 4.53 9.63 -9.58
CA ARG A 144 3.35 9.90 -8.74
C ARG A 144 2.72 8.61 -8.23
N ILE A 145 2.72 7.56 -9.05
CA ILE A 145 2.27 6.23 -8.65
C ILE A 145 3.16 5.66 -7.53
N ALA A 146 4.49 5.76 -7.68
CA ALA A 146 5.43 5.27 -6.66
C ALA A 146 5.27 6.05 -5.34
N LEU A 147 5.35 7.38 -5.37
CA LEU A 147 5.23 8.22 -4.17
C LEU A 147 3.88 8.09 -3.48
N GLY A 148 2.78 7.99 -4.25
CA GLY A 148 1.43 7.83 -3.69
C GLY A 148 1.24 6.52 -2.94
N VAL A 149 2.08 5.51 -3.20
CA VAL A 149 2.07 4.23 -2.49
C VAL A 149 3.09 4.22 -1.35
N VAL A 150 4.31 4.72 -1.57
CA VAL A 150 5.38 4.70 -0.57
C VAL A 150 5.09 5.62 0.63
N LEU A 151 4.52 6.81 0.41
CA LEU A 151 4.28 7.76 1.50
C LEU A 151 3.36 7.23 2.62
N PRO A 152 2.16 6.67 2.32
CA PRO A 152 1.31 6.05 3.33
C PRO A 152 1.98 4.89 4.06
N ILE A 153 2.79 4.09 3.35
CA ILE A 153 3.52 2.97 3.95
C ILE A 153 4.57 3.49 4.91
N GLY A 154 5.38 4.45 4.48
CA GLY A 154 6.40 5.06 5.32
C GLY A 154 5.82 5.62 6.61
N ALA A 155 4.65 6.26 6.55
CA ALA A 155 3.97 6.76 7.74
C ALA A 155 3.54 5.64 8.70
N VAL A 156 2.95 4.55 8.20
CA VAL A 156 2.49 3.44 9.06
C VAL A 156 3.65 2.62 9.59
N VAL A 157 4.68 2.35 8.78
CA VAL A 157 5.89 1.65 9.23
C VAL A 157 6.62 2.49 10.28
N ALA A 158 6.79 3.80 10.05
CA ALA A 158 7.39 4.70 11.04
C ALA A 158 6.61 4.71 12.36
N LEU A 159 5.27 4.75 12.31
CA LEU A 159 4.42 4.68 13.49
C LEU A 159 4.55 3.32 14.20
N GLY A 160 4.58 2.23 13.45
CA GLY A 160 4.74 0.87 14.01
C GLY A 160 6.08 0.71 14.70
N VAL A 161 7.16 1.13 14.04
CA VAL A 161 8.53 1.15 14.60
C VAL A 161 8.60 2.01 15.85
N TYR A 162 8.04 3.23 15.82
CA TYR A 162 7.97 4.11 16.99
C TYR A 162 7.22 3.46 18.17
N SER A 163 6.17 2.69 17.89
CA SER A 163 5.32 2.10 18.93
C SER A 163 5.92 0.83 19.54
N LEU A 164 6.74 0.10 18.78
CA LEU A 164 7.24 -1.22 19.15
C LEU A 164 8.71 -1.22 19.58
N ASN A 165 9.49 -0.22 19.16
CA ASN A 165 10.92 -0.17 19.41
C ASN A 165 11.23 0.70 20.63
N THR A 166 11.74 0.08 21.70
CA THR A 166 12.16 0.77 22.94
C THR A 166 13.39 1.66 22.74
N GLY A 167 14.19 1.41 21.69
CA GLY A 167 15.35 2.23 21.30
C GLY A 167 15.00 3.54 20.59
N GLY A 168 13.71 3.76 20.29
CA GLY A 168 13.20 4.97 19.65
C GLY A 168 13.45 5.01 18.14
N ILE A 169 12.78 5.96 17.46
CA ILE A 169 12.79 6.07 15.99
C ILE A 169 14.17 6.37 15.39
N VAL A 170 15.09 6.90 16.20
CA VAL A 170 16.44 7.32 15.76
C VAL A 170 17.28 6.10 15.35
N ALA A 171 17.16 5.00 16.09
CA ALA A 171 17.85 3.73 15.82
C ALA A 171 17.43 3.08 14.48
N ALA A 172 16.14 3.19 14.16
CA ALA A 172 15.53 2.57 12.98
C ALA A 172 15.50 3.49 11.74
N ALA A 173 15.61 4.81 11.94
CA ALA A 173 15.49 5.80 10.87
C ALA A 173 16.41 5.55 9.67
N PRO A 174 17.71 5.18 9.82
CA PRO A 174 18.59 4.98 8.68
C PRO A 174 18.13 3.83 7.78
N GLY A 175 17.77 2.69 8.37
CA GLY A 175 17.26 1.52 7.65
C GLY A 175 15.94 1.82 6.96
N LEU A 176 15.01 2.48 7.67
CA LEU A 176 13.72 2.87 7.12
C LEU A 176 13.85 3.85 5.94
N LEU A 177 14.73 4.86 6.05
CA LEU A 177 14.96 5.83 4.98
C LEU A 177 15.59 5.17 3.74
N LEU A 178 16.57 4.29 3.94
CA LEU A 178 17.17 3.50 2.87
C LEU A 178 16.11 2.64 2.17
N TRP A 179 15.26 1.97 2.96
CA TRP A 179 14.20 1.14 2.43
C TRP A 179 13.18 1.93 1.62
N LEU A 180 12.69 3.07 2.14
CA LEU A 180 11.71 3.91 1.45
C LEU A 180 12.29 4.50 0.15
N ALA A 181 13.55 4.96 0.18
CA ALA A 181 14.23 5.49 -1.00
C ALA A 181 14.45 4.40 -2.06
N GLY A 182 14.99 3.25 -1.65
CA GLY A 182 15.23 2.11 -2.53
C GLY A 182 13.93 1.56 -3.12
N LEU A 183 12.89 1.40 -2.31
CA LEU A 183 11.58 0.93 -2.76
C LEU A 183 10.98 1.91 -3.75
N THR A 184 11.07 3.22 -3.51
CA THR A 184 10.60 4.24 -4.46
C THR A 184 11.28 4.10 -5.83
N LEU A 185 12.61 3.90 -5.85
CA LEU A 185 13.37 3.70 -7.08
C LEU A 185 12.96 2.41 -7.80
N VAL A 186 12.82 1.30 -7.08
CA VAL A 186 12.39 0.00 -7.63
C VAL A 186 10.99 0.12 -8.24
N LEU A 187 10.05 0.79 -7.56
CA LEU A 187 8.69 0.96 -8.05
C LEU A 187 8.60 1.92 -9.23
N TRP A 188 9.41 2.99 -9.22
CA TRP A 188 9.50 3.88 -10.37
C TRP A 188 10.05 3.13 -11.59
N ALA A 189 11.09 2.33 -11.43
CA ALA A 189 11.65 1.52 -12.51
C ALA A 189 10.66 0.42 -12.99
N ALA A 190 9.97 -0.25 -12.07
CA ALA A 190 8.93 -1.22 -12.41
C ALA A 190 7.75 -0.56 -13.15
N ALA A 191 7.30 0.62 -12.70
CA ALA A 191 6.24 1.39 -13.33
C ALA A 191 6.65 1.86 -14.74
N THR A 192 7.88 2.34 -14.93
CA THR A 192 8.38 2.76 -16.25
C THR A 192 8.50 1.58 -17.22
N LEU A 193 9.03 0.43 -16.79
CA LEU A 193 9.08 -0.79 -17.60
C LEU A 193 7.68 -1.31 -17.95
N SER A 194 6.76 -1.25 -16.98
CA SER A 194 5.37 -1.67 -17.17
C SER A 194 4.62 -0.77 -18.16
N ALA A 195 4.83 0.55 -18.08
CA ALA A 195 4.28 1.52 -19.03
C ALA A 195 4.79 1.30 -20.46
N ARG A 196 6.03 0.78 -20.61
CA ARG A 196 6.62 0.37 -21.90
C ARG A 196 6.21 -1.04 -22.36
N GLY A 197 5.25 -1.68 -21.68
CA GLY A 197 4.77 -3.02 -22.03
C GLY A 197 5.67 -4.19 -21.58
N ARG A 198 6.81 -3.92 -20.93
CA ARG A 198 7.76 -4.95 -20.46
C ARG A 198 7.38 -5.51 -19.09
N VAL A 199 6.19 -6.10 -18.98
CA VAL A 199 5.60 -6.53 -17.71
C VAL A 199 6.43 -7.60 -16.98
N ARG A 200 7.01 -8.56 -17.72
CA ARG A 200 7.85 -9.61 -17.12
C ARG A 200 9.11 -9.02 -16.47
N ALA A 201 9.78 -8.10 -17.18
CA ALA A 201 10.96 -7.41 -16.65
C ALA A 201 10.60 -6.52 -15.45
N ALA A 202 9.44 -5.86 -15.47
CA ALA A 202 8.94 -5.07 -14.34
C ALA A 202 8.72 -5.93 -13.08
N TRP A 203 8.19 -7.15 -13.23
CA TRP A 203 8.04 -8.08 -12.10
C TRP A 203 9.38 -8.59 -11.58
N TRP A 204 10.30 -9.01 -12.47
CA TRP A 204 11.63 -9.46 -12.04
C TRP A 204 12.40 -8.36 -11.33
N LEU A 205 12.46 -7.17 -11.92
CA LEU A 205 13.11 -6.01 -11.31
C LEU A 205 12.43 -5.62 -9.99
N GLY A 206 11.10 -5.64 -9.97
CA GLY A 206 10.31 -5.30 -8.80
C GLY A 206 10.56 -6.22 -7.62
N VAL A 207 10.48 -7.54 -7.85
CA VAL A 207 10.67 -8.56 -6.80
C VAL A 207 12.11 -8.59 -6.33
N LEU A 208 13.07 -8.70 -7.25
CA LEU A 208 14.50 -8.77 -6.90
C LEU A 208 14.96 -7.46 -6.25
N GLY A 209 14.57 -6.32 -6.81
CA GLY A 209 14.91 -5.01 -6.28
C GLY A 209 14.34 -4.78 -4.87
N ALA A 210 13.07 -5.14 -4.64
CA ALA A 210 12.46 -4.99 -3.33
C ALA A 210 13.10 -5.91 -2.27
N LEU A 211 13.48 -7.14 -2.65
CA LEU A 211 14.19 -8.06 -1.76
C LEU A 211 15.59 -7.52 -1.41
N VAL A 212 16.35 -7.04 -2.40
CA VAL A 212 17.68 -6.44 -2.17
C VAL A 212 17.59 -5.21 -1.28
N VAL A 213 16.62 -4.33 -1.50
CA VAL A 213 16.44 -3.12 -0.69
C VAL A 213 16.01 -3.47 0.74
N ALA A 214 15.15 -4.46 0.92
CA ALA A 214 14.77 -4.97 2.24
C ALA A 214 15.99 -5.56 2.97
N ASP A 215 16.81 -6.34 2.28
CA ASP A 215 18.02 -6.93 2.85
C ASP A 215 19.04 -5.85 3.25
N LEU A 216 19.28 -4.86 2.40
CA LEU A 216 20.16 -3.73 2.71
C LEU A 216 19.68 -2.90 3.90
N ALA A 217 18.37 -2.72 4.05
CA ALA A 217 17.80 -2.03 5.21
C ALA A 217 18.03 -2.80 6.51
N VAL A 218 17.86 -4.13 6.48
CA VAL A 218 18.15 -5.02 7.61
C VAL A 218 19.64 -5.01 7.94
N ILE A 219 20.52 -5.10 6.94
CA ILE A 219 21.97 -5.01 7.14
C ILE A 219 22.33 -3.69 7.83
N LEU A 220 21.77 -2.57 7.36
CA LEU A 220 22.05 -1.26 7.94
C LEU A 220 21.56 -1.16 9.39
N PHE A 221 20.38 -1.72 9.69
CA PHE A 221 19.85 -1.79 11.04
C PHE A 221 20.75 -2.62 11.96
N VAL A 222 21.13 -3.83 11.54
CA VAL A 222 21.99 -4.74 12.31
C VAL A 222 23.35 -4.11 12.58
N VAL A 223 23.99 -3.53 11.57
CA VAL A 223 25.31 -2.89 11.71
C VAL A 223 25.25 -1.65 12.61
N GLY A 224 24.13 -0.92 12.58
CA GLY A 224 23.94 0.31 13.37
C GLY A 224 23.57 0.07 14.82
N ASN A 225 22.85 -1.02 15.13
CA ASN A 225 22.22 -1.22 16.44
C ASN A 225 22.76 -2.43 17.21
N ILE A 226 23.33 -3.44 16.54
CA ILE A 226 23.92 -4.59 17.22
C ILE A 226 25.42 -4.35 17.40
N PRO A 227 25.94 -4.31 18.65
CA PRO A 227 27.36 -4.12 18.88
C PRO A 227 28.15 -5.24 18.20
N GLY A 228 29.08 -4.86 17.31
CA GLY A 228 30.00 -5.80 16.69
C GLY A 228 30.93 -6.40 17.74
N SER A 229 31.39 -7.64 17.51
CA SER A 229 32.30 -8.34 18.41
C SER A 229 33.49 -7.46 18.79
N ALA A 230 33.54 -7.01 20.05
CA ALA A 230 34.76 -6.46 20.63
C ALA A 230 35.86 -7.54 20.62
N PRO A 231 37.15 -7.17 20.54
CA PRO A 231 38.21 -8.13 20.78
C PRO A 231 37.98 -8.78 22.15
N VAL A 232 38.06 -10.11 22.21
CA VAL A 232 37.86 -10.94 23.41
C VAL A 232 38.93 -10.58 24.43
N ILE A 233 38.68 -9.53 25.21
CA ILE A 233 39.47 -9.11 26.35
C ILE A 233 38.46 -9.19 27.50
N GLU A 234 38.64 -10.17 28.38
CA GLU A 234 37.73 -10.53 29.48
C GLU A 234 36.52 -11.39 29.07
N GLY A 235 36.50 -12.63 29.57
CA GLY A 235 35.63 -13.75 29.18
C GLY A 235 34.12 -13.61 29.40
N THR A 236 33.56 -12.41 29.27
CA THR A 236 32.13 -12.19 29.02
C THR A 236 31.94 -11.94 27.53
N ALA A 237 31.70 -13.01 26.78
CA ALA A 237 31.18 -12.90 25.42
C ALA A 237 29.79 -12.27 25.52
N GLY A 238 29.71 -10.94 25.38
CA GLY A 238 28.43 -10.28 25.13
C GLY A 238 27.82 -10.84 23.84
N ASP A 239 26.49 -10.84 23.75
CA ASP A 239 25.73 -11.24 22.57
C ASP A 239 26.08 -10.35 21.36
N ALA A 240 27.21 -10.63 20.74
CA ALA A 240 27.75 -9.88 19.62
C ALA A 240 27.53 -10.66 18.33
N VAL A 241 26.82 -10.06 17.38
CA VAL A 241 26.56 -10.62 16.06
C VAL A 241 27.66 -10.16 15.09
N ASP A 242 28.24 -11.08 14.33
CA ASP A 242 29.15 -10.69 13.26
C ASP A 242 28.43 -9.84 12.22
N ARG A 243 29.07 -8.79 11.70
CA ARG A 243 28.50 -8.00 10.60
C ARG A 243 28.37 -8.83 9.32
N ILE A 244 29.14 -9.91 9.20
CA ILE A 244 29.09 -10.88 8.10
C ILE A 244 27.79 -11.70 8.12
N SER A 245 27.09 -11.76 9.25
CA SER A 245 25.87 -12.54 9.47
C SER A 245 24.58 -11.85 8.97
N ALA A 246 24.68 -10.58 8.55
CA ALA A 246 23.54 -9.74 8.18
C ALA A 246 22.94 -9.95 6.76
N PRO A 247 23.68 -10.36 5.71
CA PRO A 247 23.12 -10.55 4.38
C PRO A 247 22.21 -11.78 4.30
N LEU A 248 21.12 -11.68 3.53
CA LEU A 248 20.23 -12.79 3.17
C LEU A 248 19.46 -13.40 4.34
N TRP A 249 19.07 -12.60 5.34
CA TRP A 249 18.36 -13.06 6.54
C TRP A 249 17.17 -13.96 6.20
N LEU A 250 16.31 -13.57 5.24
CA LEU A 250 15.12 -14.33 4.86
C LEU A 250 15.47 -15.69 4.26
N PHE A 251 16.55 -15.75 3.46
CA PHE A 251 17.02 -16.99 2.86
C PHE A 251 17.65 -17.91 3.91
N ALA A 252 18.50 -17.36 4.79
CA ALA A 252 19.10 -18.08 5.90
C ALA A 252 18.02 -18.65 6.84
N CYS A 253 16.98 -17.86 7.18
CA CYS A 253 15.84 -18.31 7.98
C CYS A 253 15.05 -19.48 7.36
N TRP A 254 15.03 -19.59 6.02
CA TRP A 254 14.27 -20.62 5.32
C TRP A 254 15.06 -21.89 5.03
N THR A 255 16.36 -21.75 4.81
CA THR A 255 17.18 -22.84 4.28
C THR A 255 18.22 -23.36 5.27
N ASP A 256 18.38 -22.70 6.43
CA ASP A 256 19.49 -22.92 7.37
C ASP A 256 20.86 -22.86 6.62
N TRP A 257 20.89 -22.25 5.43
CA TRP A 257 22.00 -22.32 4.49
C TRP A 257 22.70 -20.98 4.37
N ASN A 258 23.98 -20.97 4.73
CA ASN A 258 24.81 -19.77 4.78
C ASN A 258 25.80 -19.67 3.61
N PHE A 259 25.51 -20.32 2.47
CA PHE A 259 26.42 -20.37 1.32
C PHE A 259 27.82 -20.92 1.65
N GLY A 260 27.90 -21.84 2.62
CA GLY A 260 29.17 -22.40 3.09
C GLY A 260 29.97 -21.46 4.01
N LEU A 261 29.42 -20.30 4.37
CA LEU A 261 30.01 -19.43 5.38
C LEU A 261 29.79 -20.02 6.78
N PRO A 262 30.76 -19.86 7.71
CA PRO A 262 30.64 -20.36 9.08
C PRO A 262 29.55 -19.63 9.90
N ARG A 263 28.96 -18.55 9.35
CA ARG A 263 27.96 -17.69 9.98
C ARG A 263 26.92 -17.26 8.93
N PRO A 264 25.67 -16.90 9.30
CA PRO A 264 25.15 -16.78 10.67
C PRO A 264 24.95 -18.12 11.38
N THR A 265 25.41 -18.23 12.62
CA THR A 265 25.05 -19.36 13.50
C THR A 265 23.56 -19.30 13.88
N ARG A 266 22.97 -20.42 14.34
CA ARG A 266 21.57 -20.44 14.81
C ARG A 266 21.27 -19.38 15.88
N TRP A 267 22.25 -19.08 16.74
CA TRP A 267 22.14 -18.04 17.76
C TRP A 267 22.10 -16.64 17.17
N GLU A 268 22.94 -16.35 16.17
CA GLU A 268 22.93 -15.07 15.46
C GLU A 268 21.65 -14.88 14.64
N ILE A 269 21.12 -15.94 14.01
CA ILE A 269 19.81 -15.90 13.36
C ILE A 269 18.73 -15.56 14.39
N PHE A 270 18.75 -16.20 15.56
CA PHE A 270 17.81 -15.91 16.64
C PHE A 270 17.89 -14.45 17.10
N LEU A 271 19.09 -13.92 17.40
CA LEU A 271 19.30 -12.53 17.82
C LEU A 271 18.87 -11.51 16.77
N ILE A 272 19.27 -11.70 15.50
CA ILE A 272 18.82 -10.84 14.39
C ILE A 272 17.31 -10.91 14.26
N THR A 273 16.74 -12.10 14.43
CA THR A 273 15.30 -12.25 14.34
C THR A 273 14.64 -11.53 15.50
N ASP A 274 15.07 -11.71 16.76
CA ASP A 274 14.45 -11.11 17.94
C ASP A 274 14.50 -9.57 17.94
N GLU A 275 15.66 -9.00 17.59
CA GLU A 275 15.88 -7.54 17.55
C GLU A 275 15.22 -6.86 16.35
N VAL A 276 15.18 -7.53 15.19
CA VAL A 276 14.70 -6.93 13.94
C VAL A 276 13.27 -7.40 13.61
N LEU A 277 12.69 -8.33 14.38
CA LEU A 277 11.56 -9.22 14.03
C LEU A 277 10.41 -8.59 13.22
N VAL A 278 10.05 -7.35 13.55
CA VAL A 278 8.86 -6.69 13.01
C VAL A 278 9.12 -6.01 11.67
N GLU A 279 10.24 -5.30 11.50
CA GLU A 279 10.52 -4.50 10.29
C GLU A 279 10.57 -5.34 8.99
N PRO A 280 11.31 -6.47 8.93
CA PRO A 280 11.44 -7.28 7.74
C PRO A 280 10.12 -7.97 7.36
N MET A 281 9.30 -8.30 8.36
CA MET A 281 7.97 -8.85 8.15
C MET A 281 7.02 -7.81 7.54
N PHE A 282 7.14 -6.54 7.94
CA PHE A 282 6.45 -5.43 7.28
C PHE A 282 6.90 -5.25 5.83
N TYR A 283 8.20 -5.34 5.56
CA TYR A 283 8.72 -5.26 4.19
C TYR A 283 8.15 -6.38 3.31
N LEU A 284 8.10 -7.61 3.85
CA LEU A 284 7.56 -8.78 3.18
C LEU A 284 6.05 -8.66 2.95
N ALA A 285 5.29 -8.13 3.91
CA ALA A 285 3.86 -7.89 3.78
C ALA A 285 3.55 -6.81 2.72
N CYS A 286 4.36 -5.75 2.66
CA CYS A 286 4.11 -4.61 1.77
C CYS A 286 4.48 -4.92 0.30
N THR A 287 5.58 -5.62 0.07
CA THR A 287 6.18 -5.79 -1.27
C THR A 287 5.20 -6.30 -2.34
N PRO A 288 4.45 -7.40 -2.13
CA PRO A 288 3.56 -7.94 -3.15
C PRO A 288 2.45 -6.97 -3.56
N TYR A 289 1.83 -6.29 -2.59
CA TYR A 289 0.71 -5.39 -2.87
C TYR A 289 1.19 -4.15 -3.64
N VAL A 290 2.33 -3.59 -3.23
CA VAL A 290 2.87 -2.36 -3.79
C VAL A 290 3.32 -2.60 -5.24
N LEU A 291 3.99 -3.71 -5.51
CA LEU A 291 4.36 -4.10 -6.87
C LEU A 291 3.13 -4.34 -7.75
N ALA A 292 2.15 -5.10 -7.25
CA ALA A 292 0.94 -5.40 -8.01
C ALA A 292 0.14 -4.14 -8.34
N TYR A 293 0.01 -3.21 -7.39
CA TYR A 293 -0.66 -1.93 -7.59
C TYR A 293 0.08 -1.06 -8.60
N THR A 294 1.39 -0.85 -8.41
CA THR A 294 2.20 0.06 -9.23
C THR A 294 2.29 -0.41 -10.68
N ILE A 295 2.59 -1.69 -10.92
CA ILE A 295 2.64 -2.29 -12.25
C ILE A 295 1.28 -2.14 -12.95
N ARG A 296 0.18 -2.37 -12.24
CA ARG A 296 -1.17 -2.33 -12.83
C ARG A 296 -1.67 -0.90 -13.06
N ALA A 297 -1.36 0.02 -12.17
CA ALA A 297 -1.66 1.44 -12.31
C ALA A 297 -0.90 2.04 -13.50
N ALA A 298 0.39 1.72 -13.65
CA ALA A 298 1.21 2.19 -14.76
C ALA A 298 0.71 1.72 -16.12
N ARG A 299 0.16 0.51 -16.22
CA ARG A 299 -0.48 0.00 -17.45
C ARG A 299 -1.80 0.68 -17.79
N SER A 300 -2.48 1.22 -16.79
CA SER A 300 -3.81 1.79 -16.93
C SER A 300 -3.76 3.32 -17.05
N ALA A 301 -2.56 3.91 -16.96
CA ALA A 301 -2.35 5.34 -17.11
C ALA A 301 -2.54 5.76 -18.58
N PRO A 302 -3.36 6.80 -18.87
CA PRO A 302 -3.50 7.32 -20.22
C PRO A 302 -2.15 7.82 -20.74
N THR A 303 -1.74 7.37 -21.93
CA THR A 303 -0.47 7.72 -22.58
C THR A 303 -0.50 9.08 -23.29
N VAL A 304 -1.63 9.80 -23.30
CA VAL A 304 -1.79 11.02 -24.08
C VAL A 304 -1.25 12.22 -23.30
N PRO A 305 -0.19 12.90 -23.77
CA PRO A 305 0.09 14.26 -23.33
C PRO A 305 -1.07 15.12 -23.84
N VAL A 306 -1.76 15.82 -22.93
CA VAL A 306 -2.70 16.88 -23.32
C VAL A 306 -1.85 17.95 -24.00
N ALA A 307 -1.83 17.92 -25.34
CA ALA A 307 -1.34 19.03 -26.12
C ALA A 307 -2.21 20.23 -25.75
N LEU A 308 -1.62 21.21 -25.05
CA LEU A 308 -2.24 22.51 -24.89
C LEU A 308 -2.46 23.05 -26.31
N ALA A 309 -3.72 23.17 -26.71
CA ALA A 309 -4.05 23.78 -27.98
C ALA A 309 -3.38 25.16 -28.05
N PRO A 310 -2.69 25.51 -29.15
CA PRO A 310 -2.09 26.81 -29.29
C PRO A 310 -3.19 27.87 -29.14
N THR A 311 -2.99 28.78 -28.19
CA THR A 311 -3.83 29.97 -28.05
C THR A 311 -3.78 30.75 -29.37
N PRO A 312 -4.93 31.01 -30.04
CA PRO A 312 -4.93 31.88 -31.20
C PRO A 312 -4.48 33.28 -30.78
N VAL A 313 -3.54 33.84 -31.55
CA VAL A 313 -3.02 35.21 -31.43
C VAL A 313 -4.05 36.18 -31.97
#